data_AF-A0A7S4C680-F1
#
_entry.id   AF-A0A7S4C680-F1
#
_cell.length_a   1.000
_cell.length_b   1.000
_cell.length_c   1.000
_cell.angle_alpha   90.00
_cell.angle_beta   90.00
_cell.angle_gamma   90.00
#
_symmetry.space_group_name_H-M   'P 1'
#
loop_
_entity.id
_entity.type
_entity.pdbx_description
1 polymer ?
#
loop_
_entity_poly.entity_id
_entity_poly.type
_entity_poly.pdbx_seq_one_letter_code
_entity_poly.pdbx_strand_id
1 'polypeptide(L)'
;AELQRSAAYGDFAELKEAIQAATMWNFIYTPAELGPILPVSRSWNFVKHASSVDFEYVIFDWDNIFASYLTGLDHSPQAKAIAYSNLIQVIRSRTTAGFVPNFSAG
;
A
#
# COMPACT_ATOMS: atom_id res chain seq x y z
N ALA A 1 20.76 -10.73 6.68
CA ALA A 1 19.77 -10.79 5.60
C ALA A 1 19.20 -9.41 5.31
N GLU A 2 18.10 -8.98 5.95
CA GLU A 2 17.37 -7.78 5.52
C GLU A 2 18.16 -6.47 5.66
N LEU A 3 18.83 -6.24 6.79
CA LEU A 3 19.69 -5.07 7.00
C LEU A 3 20.81 -4.93 5.93
N GLN A 4 21.23 -6.05 5.33
CA GLN A 4 22.23 -6.05 4.25
C GLN A 4 21.63 -5.70 2.88
N ARG A 5 20.30 -5.77 2.71
CA ARG A 5 19.59 -5.17 1.57
C ARG A 5 19.44 -3.67 1.74
N SER A 6 19.13 -3.19 2.94
CA SER A 6 19.09 -1.75 3.26
C SER A 6 20.45 -1.08 2.96
N ALA A 7 21.56 -1.75 3.26
CA ALA A 7 22.92 -1.26 2.96
C ALA A 7 23.18 -0.95 1.46
N ALA A 8 22.43 -1.54 0.53
CA ALA A 8 22.53 -1.21 -0.90
C ALA A 8 22.06 0.22 -1.26
N TYR A 9 21.40 0.92 -0.33
CA TYR A 9 20.90 2.29 -0.49
C TYR A 9 21.87 3.35 0.06
N GLY A 10 23.07 2.96 0.52
CA GLY A 10 24.11 3.88 0.99
C GLY A 10 23.65 4.74 2.16
N ASP A 11 23.80 6.06 2.04
CA ASP A 11 23.38 7.06 3.05
C ASP A 11 21.87 6.98 3.39
N PHE A 12 21.06 6.39 2.50
CA PHE A 12 19.63 6.18 2.72
C PHE A 12 19.28 4.80 3.33
N ALA A 13 20.25 4.01 3.78
CA ALA A 13 20.00 2.67 4.33
C ALA A 13 19.02 2.67 5.53
N GLU A 14 19.22 3.56 6.50
CA GLU A 14 18.33 3.72 7.67
C GLU A 14 16.93 4.19 7.24
N LEU A 15 16.85 5.16 6.32
CA LEU A 15 15.59 5.63 5.76
C LEU A 15 14.84 4.52 5.04
N LYS A 16 15.54 3.68 4.26
CA LYS A 16 14.95 2.53 3.55
C LYS A 16 14.40 1.49 4.52
N GLU A 17 15.09 1.25 5.63
CA GLU A 17 14.64 0.36 6.69
C GLU A 17 13.40 0.90 7.40
N ALA A 18 13.43 2.17 7.85
CA ALA A 18 12.32 2.81 8.54
C ALA A 18 11.05 2.88 7.67
N ILE A 19 11.18 3.27 6.40
CA ILE A 19 10.08 3.27 5.44
C ILE A 19 9.56 1.85 5.19
N GLN A 20 10.43 0.86 5.00
CA GLN A 20 9.99 -0.52 4.80
C GLN A 20 9.26 -1.07 6.02
N ALA A 21 9.74 -0.80 7.23
CA ALA A 21 9.09 -1.21 8.47
C ALA A 21 7.69 -0.58 8.58
N ALA A 22 7.56 0.74 8.35
CA ALA A 22 6.28 1.43 8.40
C ALA A 22 5.28 0.93 7.33
N THR A 23 5.73 0.80 6.07
CA THR A 23 4.88 0.36 4.96
C THR A 23 4.47 -1.12 5.10
N MET A 24 5.37 -2.00 5.55
CA MET A 24 5.04 -3.42 5.77
C MET A 24 4.25 -3.65 7.07
N TRP A 25 4.34 -2.77 8.06
CA TRP A 25 3.47 -2.82 9.26
C TRP A 25 1.99 -2.54 8.94
N ASN A 26 1.73 -1.77 7.88
CA ASN A 26 0.38 -1.49 7.39
C ASN A 26 -0.08 -2.41 6.25
N PHE A 27 0.79 -3.27 5.70
CA PHE A 27 0.42 -4.22 4.65
C PHE A 27 -0.71 -5.13 5.12
N ILE A 28 -1.82 -5.13 4.38
CA ILE A 28 -3.00 -5.96 4.67
C ILE A 28 -3.54 -6.60 3.38
N TYR A 29 -4.29 -7.68 3.58
CA TYR A 29 -5.13 -8.31 2.58
C TYR A 29 -6.59 -8.27 3.07
N THR A 30 -7.52 -8.01 2.14
CA THR A 30 -8.96 -8.16 2.36
C THR A 30 -9.58 -8.89 1.16
N PRO A 31 -10.55 -9.80 1.36
CA PRO A 31 -11.37 -10.37 0.29
C PRO A 31 -12.18 -9.35 -0.53
N ALA A 32 -12.35 -8.11 -0.06
CA ALA A 32 -12.99 -7.04 -0.82
C ALA A 32 -12.14 -6.56 -2.02
N GLU A 33 -10.82 -6.76 -1.98
CA GLU A 33 -9.88 -6.38 -3.05
C GLU A 33 -9.28 -7.60 -3.75
N LEU A 34 -8.83 -7.43 -4.99
CA LEU A 34 -8.23 -8.50 -5.81
C LEU A 34 -6.77 -8.83 -5.43
N GLY A 35 -6.33 -8.48 -4.23
CA GLY A 35 -4.93 -8.54 -3.81
C GLY A 35 -4.59 -7.50 -2.73
N PRO A 36 -3.46 -7.66 -2.03
CA PRO A 36 -3.11 -6.84 -0.87
C PRO A 36 -2.82 -5.37 -1.20
N ILE A 37 -2.94 -4.53 -0.16
CA ILE A 37 -2.80 -3.07 -0.20
C ILE A 37 -1.88 -2.55 0.91
N LEU A 38 -1.43 -1.31 0.75
CA LEU A 38 -0.51 -0.56 1.62
C LEU A 38 -1.16 0.74 2.12
N PRO A 39 -2.21 0.67 2.96
CA PRO A 39 -2.89 1.85 3.49
C PRO A 39 -1.98 2.68 4.42
N VAL A 40 -2.33 3.95 4.61
CA VAL A 40 -1.65 4.86 5.56
C VAL A 40 -1.74 4.38 7.02
N SER A 41 -2.77 3.62 7.37
CA SER A 41 -2.98 3.01 8.69
C SER A 41 -4.03 1.91 8.61
N ARG A 42 -3.90 0.89 9.47
CA ARG A 42 -4.91 -0.18 9.66
C ARG A 42 -6.07 0.21 10.57
N SER A 43 -6.00 1.35 11.25
CA SER A 43 -7.03 1.82 12.20
C SER A 43 -7.68 3.14 11.79
N TRP A 44 -7.18 3.78 10.73
CA TRP A 44 -7.80 4.97 10.13
C TRP A 44 -8.55 4.58 8.86
N ASN A 45 -9.56 3.73 8.99
CA ASN A 45 -10.59 3.62 7.96
C ASN A 45 -11.59 4.78 8.13
N PHE A 46 -12.21 5.23 7.04
CA PHE A 46 -13.30 6.23 7.08
C PHE A 46 -14.70 5.57 7.03
N VAL A 47 -14.74 4.24 7.04
CA VAL A 47 -15.98 3.45 6.97
C VAL A 47 -16.70 3.49 8.32
N LYS A 48 -17.99 3.81 8.30
CA LYS A 48 -18.85 3.84 9.51
C LYS A 48 -19.87 2.71 9.57
N HIS A 49 -20.21 2.14 8.42
CA HIS A 49 -21.25 1.13 8.24
C HIS A 49 -20.80 0.11 7.19
N ALA A 50 -19.68 -0.57 7.47
CA ALA A 50 -19.14 -1.63 6.63
C ALA A 50 -20.17 -2.76 6.44
N SER A 51 -20.19 -3.38 5.26
CA SER A 51 -21.06 -4.54 4.97
C SER A 51 -20.52 -5.84 5.60
N SER A 52 -19.21 -5.93 5.80
CA SER A 52 -18.51 -6.91 6.65
C SER A 52 -17.17 -6.32 7.10
N VAL A 53 -16.43 -7.02 7.97
CA VAL A 53 -15.07 -6.62 8.38
C VAL A 53 -14.05 -6.61 7.23
N ASP A 54 -14.37 -7.24 6.09
CA ASP A 54 -13.58 -7.16 4.86
C ASP A 54 -13.62 -5.73 4.25
N PHE A 55 -14.69 -5.00 4.56
CA PHE A 55 -15.00 -3.63 4.14
C PHE A 55 -14.65 -2.59 5.24
N GLU A 56 -13.59 -2.84 6.00
CA GLU A 56 -13.10 -1.92 7.05
C GLU A 56 -11.71 -1.33 6.72
N TYR A 57 -11.54 -0.84 5.49
CA TYR A 57 -10.28 -0.28 4.99
C TYR A 57 -10.46 1.08 4.31
N VAL A 58 -9.35 1.70 3.91
CA VAL A 58 -9.32 2.86 3.02
C VAL A 58 -8.07 2.79 2.14
N ILE A 59 -8.20 3.19 0.89
CA ILE A 59 -7.12 3.43 -0.06
C ILE A 59 -7.05 4.94 -0.25
N PHE A 60 -5.92 5.56 0.09
CA PHE A 60 -5.66 6.98 -0.18
C PHE A 60 -4.77 7.07 -1.41
N ASP A 61 -5.20 7.80 -2.45
CA ASP A 61 -4.57 7.80 -3.78
C ASP A 61 -3.06 8.09 -3.71
N TRP A 62 -2.69 9.28 -3.23
CA TRP A 62 -1.29 9.71 -3.13
C TRP A 62 -0.46 8.86 -2.13
N ASP A 63 -0.97 8.57 -0.92
CA ASP A 63 -0.28 7.73 0.08
C ASP A 63 0.03 6.33 -0.47
N ASN A 64 -0.99 5.65 -1.03
CA ASN A 64 -0.84 4.31 -1.57
C ASN A 64 0.06 4.34 -2.83
N ILE A 65 0.00 5.37 -3.69
CA ILE A 65 0.94 5.52 -4.82
C ILE A 65 2.39 5.66 -4.34
N PHE A 66 2.65 6.50 -3.32
CA PHE A 66 4.01 6.64 -2.77
C PHE A 66 4.47 5.35 -2.07
N ALA A 67 3.59 4.66 -1.33
CA ALA A 67 3.90 3.35 -0.73
C ALA A 67 4.23 2.30 -1.80
N SER A 68 3.51 2.28 -2.93
CA SER A 68 3.82 1.44 -4.09
C SER A 68 5.14 1.82 -4.76
N TYR A 69 5.44 3.10 -4.92
CA TYR A 69 6.73 3.55 -5.48
C TYR A 69 7.90 3.11 -4.59
N LEU A 70 7.84 3.42 -3.29
CA LEU A 70 8.90 3.14 -2.32
C LEU A 70 9.12 1.63 -2.08
N THR A 71 8.03 0.84 -2.07
CA THR A 71 8.13 -0.64 -2.09
C THR A 71 8.70 -1.13 -3.41
N GLY A 72 8.26 -0.52 -4.53
CA GLY A 72 8.67 -0.84 -5.88
C GLY A 72 10.11 -0.44 -6.24
N LEU A 73 10.82 0.33 -5.41
CA LEU A 73 12.26 0.55 -5.56
C LEU A 73 13.05 -0.73 -5.29
N ASP A 74 12.56 -1.60 -4.42
CA ASP A 74 13.23 -2.86 -4.12
C ASP A 74 13.16 -3.84 -5.32
N HIS A 75 14.27 -4.55 -5.55
CA HIS A 75 14.44 -5.42 -6.72
C HIS A 75 13.89 -6.84 -6.55
N SER A 76 13.44 -7.23 -5.34
CA SER A 76 12.87 -8.56 -5.11
C SER A 76 11.52 -8.72 -5.83
N PRO A 77 11.26 -9.88 -6.48
CA PRO A 77 9.98 -10.13 -7.15
C PRO A 77 8.75 -9.95 -6.24
N GLN A 78 8.91 -10.25 -4.95
CA GLN A 78 7.89 -10.09 -3.92
C GLN A 78 7.54 -8.61 -3.70
N ALA A 79 8.53 -7.73 -3.55
CA ALA A 79 8.29 -6.30 -3.40
C ALA A 79 7.65 -5.69 -4.66
N LYS A 80 8.09 -6.12 -5.86
CA LYS A 80 7.43 -5.73 -7.12
C LYS A 80 5.96 -6.16 -7.16
N ALA A 81 5.65 -7.40 -6.77
CA ALA A 81 4.28 -7.91 -6.76
C ALA A 81 3.38 -7.14 -5.77
N ILE A 82 3.88 -6.81 -4.57
CA ILE A 82 3.16 -6.00 -3.58
C ILE A 82 2.93 -4.57 -4.12
N ALA A 83 3.96 -3.94 -4.67
CA ALA A 83 3.89 -2.61 -5.26
C ALA A 83 2.88 -2.53 -6.41
N TYR A 84 2.86 -3.54 -7.29
CA TYR A 84 1.90 -3.61 -8.39
C TYR A 84 0.47 -3.87 -7.88
N SER A 85 0.27 -4.79 -6.93
CA SER A 85 -1.06 -5.07 -6.34
C SER A 85 -1.70 -3.80 -5.78
N ASN A 86 -0.98 -3.09 -4.91
CA ASN A 86 -1.48 -1.89 -4.26
C ASN A 86 -1.77 -0.76 -5.27
N LEU A 87 -0.88 -0.54 -6.25
CA LEU A 87 -1.10 0.46 -7.30
C LEU A 87 -2.30 0.10 -8.19
N ILE A 88 -2.49 -1.19 -8.48
CA ILE A 88 -3.62 -1.70 -9.26
C ILE A 88 -4.94 -1.44 -8.52
N GLN A 89 -5.03 -1.61 -7.20
CA GLN A 89 -6.26 -1.27 -6.47
C GLN A 89 -6.55 0.24 -6.47
N VAL A 90 -5.52 1.10 -6.32
CA VAL A 90 -5.70 2.57 -6.47
C VAL A 90 -6.31 2.90 -7.83
N ILE A 91 -5.75 2.40 -8.92
CA ILE A 91 -6.28 2.66 -10.28
C ILE A 91 -7.64 1.99 -10.53
N ARG A 92 -7.94 0.87 -9.86
CA ARG A 92 -9.26 0.21 -9.92
C ARG A 92 -10.34 0.94 -9.14
N SER A 93 -9.98 1.70 -8.11
CA SER A 93 -10.91 2.50 -7.30
C SER A 93 -11.55 3.68 -8.06
N ARG A 94 -11.12 3.92 -9.30
CA ARG A 94 -11.66 4.95 -10.19
C ARG A 94 -13.17 4.84 -10.38
N THR A 95 -13.81 6.01 -10.45
CA THR A 95 -15.22 6.15 -10.86
C THR A 95 -15.46 5.65 -12.28
N THR A 96 -16.73 5.45 -12.65
CA THR A 96 -17.16 5.09 -14.03
C THR A 96 -16.68 6.09 -15.10
N ALA A 97 -16.40 7.34 -14.71
CA ALA A 97 -15.84 8.38 -15.58
C ALA A 97 -14.30 8.34 -15.70
N GLY A 98 -13.64 7.38 -15.04
CA GLY A 98 -12.18 7.20 -15.08
C GLY A 98 -11.38 8.00 -14.04
N PHE A 99 -12.01 8.91 -13.29
CA PHE A 99 -11.37 9.67 -12.22
C PHE A 99 -11.06 8.78 -11.00
N VAL A 100 -9.79 8.74 -10.58
CA VAL A 100 -9.33 8.14 -9.32
C VAL A 100 -9.59 9.12 -8.17
N PRO A 101 -10.33 8.74 -7.11
CA PRO A 101 -10.63 9.64 -6.00
C PRO A 101 -9.49 9.68 -4.97
N ASN A 102 -9.27 10.84 -4.34
CA ASN A 102 -8.23 11.04 -3.31
C ASN A 102 -8.30 10.01 -2.17
N PHE A 103 -9.50 9.54 -1.84
CA PHE A 103 -9.67 8.32 -1.06
C PHE A 103 -10.78 7.45 -1.66
N SER A 104 -10.66 6.15 -1.52
CA SER A 104 -11.73 5.18 -1.73
C SER A 104 -11.84 4.27 -0.51
N ALA A 105 -13.07 3.99 -0.11
CA ALA A 105 -13.42 3.16 1.04
C ALA A 105 -14.80 2.53 0.77
N GLY A 106 -15.08 1.44 1.48
CA GLY A 106 -16.35 0.70 1.48
C GLY A 106 -16.65 0.01 2.90
#